data_AF-A0A940LWL5-F1
#
_entry.id   AF-A0A940LWL5-F1
#
_cell.length_a   1.000
_cell.length_b   1.000
_cell.length_c   1.000
_cell.angle_alpha   90.00
_cell.angle_beta   90.00
_cell.angle_gamma   90.00
#
_symmetry.space_group_name_H-M   'P 1'
#
loop_
_entity.id
_entity.type
_entity.pdbx_description
1 polymer ?
#
loop_
_entity_poly.entity_id
_entity_poly.type
_entity_poly.pdbx_seq_one_letter_code
_entity_poly.pdbx_strand_id
1 'polypeptide(L)'
;MSSLHRIELADDRGAAIMARVLQARWPALTTLTPASIGVAEGTDATREFLRTVRELSDAGLLSYEALVVGPTGPVVIDAALTARGREVLRA
;
A
#
# COMPACT_ATOMS: atom_id res chain seq x y z
N MET A 1 -16.28 -24.51 4.99
CA MET A 1 -15.84 -23.48 5.96
C MET A 1 -14.33 -23.57 6.09
N SER A 2 -13.68 -22.42 5.97
CA SER A 2 -12.28 -22.10 6.33
C SER A 2 -11.15 -22.91 5.71
N SER A 3 -10.56 -22.36 4.64
CA SER A 3 -9.12 -22.54 4.38
C SER A 3 -8.46 -21.39 3.60
N LEU A 4 -9.05 -20.19 3.58
CA LEU A 4 -8.56 -19.03 2.81
C LEU A 4 -8.13 -17.82 3.67
N HIS A 5 -8.11 -17.94 5.00
CA HIS A 5 -7.77 -16.81 5.89
C HIS A 5 -6.27 -16.63 6.15
N ARG A 6 -5.43 -17.36 5.42
CA ARG A 6 -3.97 -17.28 5.51
C ARG A 6 -3.39 -17.15 4.11
N ILE A 7 -3.77 -16.07 3.43
CA ILE A 7 -2.76 -15.30 2.69
C ILE A 7 -1.95 -14.67 3.83
N GLU A 8 -1.08 -15.41 4.54
CA GLU A 8 0.36 -15.29 4.31
C GLU A 8 0.65 -14.02 3.51
N LEU A 9 0.57 -12.90 4.24
CA LEU A 9 1.29 -11.67 3.96
C LEU A 9 2.79 -12.01 3.99
N ALA A 10 3.22 -12.88 3.07
CA ALA A 10 4.60 -13.29 2.93
C ALA A 10 5.34 -12.07 2.40
N ASP A 11 6.20 -11.52 3.26
CA ASP A 11 6.92 -10.25 3.15
C ASP A 11 6.07 -8.97 3.31
N ASP A 12 5.33 -8.91 4.42
CA ASP A 12 4.47 -7.83 4.90
C ASP A 12 5.13 -6.44 5.13
N ARG A 13 6.43 -6.31 4.84
CA ARG A 13 7.18 -5.08 5.13
C ARG A 13 6.67 -3.90 4.31
N GLY A 14 6.36 -4.11 3.03
CA GLY A 14 5.83 -3.06 2.15
C GLY A 14 4.48 -2.53 2.64
N ALA A 15 3.57 -3.45 2.97
CA ALA A 15 2.24 -3.12 3.49
C ALA A 15 2.32 -2.38 4.84
N ALA A 16 3.15 -2.87 5.77
CA ALA A 16 3.34 -2.23 7.07
C ALA A 16 3.97 -0.82 6.94
N ILE A 17 4.93 -0.62 6.04
CA ILE A 17 5.51 0.72 5.80
C ILE A 17 4.47 1.64 5.19
N MET A 18 3.73 1.21 4.17
CA MET A 18 2.68 2.01 3.53
C MET A 18 1.61 2.42 4.54
N ALA A 19 1.15 1.48 5.38
CA ALA A 19 0.23 1.73 6.47
C ALA A 19 0.74 2.83 7.42
N ARG A 20 1.99 2.72 7.88
CA ARG A 20 2.61 3.71 8.77
C ARG A 20 2.72 5.10 8.12
N VAL A 21 3.11 5.16 6.85
CA VAL A 21 3.19 6.43 6.10
C VAL A 21 1.83 7.10 6.02
N LEU A 22 0.78 6.34 5.68
CA LEU A 22 -0.58 6.87 5.57
C LEU A 22 -1.18 7.23 6.93
N GLN A 23 -0.89 6.45 7.97
CA GLN A 23 -1.36 6.74 9.33
C GLN A 23 -0.72 8.02 9.89
N ALA A 24 0.58 8.23 9.65
CA ALA A 24 1.29 9.44 10.07
C ALA A 24 0.79 10.72 9.37
N ARG A 25 0.17 10.57 8.19
CA ARG A 25 -0.38 11.70 7.41
C ARG A 25 -1.87 11.90 7.60
N TRP A 26 -2.58 10.97 8.26
CA TRP A 26 -4.01 11.10 8.50
C TRP A 26 -4.35 12.39 9.27
N PRO A 27 -5.39 13.16 8.87
CA PRO A 27 -6.40 12.85 7.86
C PRO A 27 -6.10 13.32 6.44
N ALA A 28 -4.87 13.72 6.12
CA ALA A 28 -4.49 14.16 4.78
C ALA A 28 -4.38 12.99 3.80
N LEU A 29 -4.68 13.28 2.52
CA LEU A 29 -4.44 12.39 1.39
C LEU A 29 -2.95 12.44 1.02
N THR A 30 -2.45 11.35 0.44
CA THR A 30 -1.02 11.18 0.19
C THR A 30 -0.75 10.61 -1.19
N THR A 31 0.15 11.26 -1.94
CA THR A 31 0.77 10.64 -3.12
C THR A 31 1.83 9.63 -2.68
N LEU A 32 1.72 8.40 -3.16
CA LEU A 32 2.69 7.32 -2.92
C LEU A 32 3.44 6.99 -4.20
N THR A 33 4.73 6.74 -4.03
CA THR A 33 5.66 6.24 -5.05
C THR A 33 6.41 5.03 -4.50
N PRO A 34 7.14 4.25 -5.32
CA PRO A 34 8.00 3.18 -4.81
C PRO A 34 8.95 3.64 -3.69
N ALA A 35 9.47 4.87 -3.75
CA ALA A 35 10.31 5.44 -2.70
C ALA A 35 9.57 5.62 -1.36
N SER A 36 8.24 5.77 -1.38
CA SER A 36 7.43 5.93 -0.16
C SER A 36 7.40 4.68 0.72
N ILE A 37 7.69 3.50 0.15
CA ILE A 37 7.77 2.23 0.89
C ILE A 37 9.21 1.82 1.23
N GLY A 38 10.20 2.70 0.98
CA GLY A 38 11.59 2.48 1.36
C GLY A 38 12.28 1.33 0.61
N VAL A 39 11.78 0.94 -0.57
CA VAL A 39 12.42 -0.07 -1.41
C VAL A 39 13.43 0.62 -2.33
N ALA A 40 14.67 0.12 -2.34
CA ALA A 40 15.76 0.68 -3.13
C ALA A 40 15.42 0.68 -4.63
N GLU A 41 15.79 1.74 -5.36
CA GLU A 41 15.41 1.93 -6.76
C GLU A 41 15.72 0.71 -7.65
N GLY A 42 14.80 0.39 -8.56
CA GLY A 42 14.95 -0.72 -9.50
C GLY A 42 13.62 -1.41 -9.85
N THR A 43 13.69 -2.38 -10.77
CA THR A 43 12.53 -3.13 -11.27
C THR A 43 11.82 -3.90 -10.16
N ASP A 44 12.55 -4.41 -9.17
CA ASP A 44 11.98 -5.17 -8.06
C ASP A 44 11.21 -4.26 -7.09
N ALA A 45 11.64 -3.02 -6.90
CA ALA A 45 10.91 -2.02 -6.13
C ALA A 45 9.57 -1.65 -6.75
N THR A 46 9.53 -1.55 -8.08
CA THR A 46 8.31 -1.27 -8.82
C THR A 46 7.30 -2.41 -8.66
N ARG A 47 7.76 -3.66 -8.80
CA ARG A 47 6.91 -4.85 -8.62
C ARG A 47 6.38 -4.94 -7.20
N GLU A 48 7.25 -4.72 -6.22
CA GLU A 48 6.90 -4.78 -4.80
C GLU A 48 5.89 -3.69 -4.40
N PHE A 49 6.09 -2.48 -4.91
CA PHE A 49 5.14 -1.38 -4.73
C PHE A 49 3.77 -1.71 -5.29
N LEU A 50 3.70 -2.17 -6.55
CA LEU A 50 2.43 -2.51 -7.19
C LEU A 50 1.75 -3.70 -6.52
N ARG A 51 2.52 -4.71 -6.10
CA ARG A 51 2.02 -5.85 -5.32
C ARG A 51 1.38 -5.38 -4.02
N THR A 52 2.07 -4.52 -3.26
CA THR A 52 1.57 -3.95 -2.00
C THR A 52 0.28 -3.16 -2.21
N VAL A 53 0.25 -2.26 -3.21
CA VAL A 53 -0.95 -1.45 -3.52
C VAL A 53 -2.13 -2.36 -3.86
N ARG A 54 -1.91 -3.38 -4.70
CA ARG A 54 -2.95 -4.33 -5.08
C ARG A 54 -3.47 -5.09 -3.86
N GLU A 55 -2.59 -5.67 -3.04
CA GLU A 55 -3.00 -6.47 -1.88
C GLU A 55 -3.82 -5.66 -0.88
N LEU A 56 -3.38 -4.44 -0.57
CA LEU A 56 -4.11 -3.56 0.35
C LEU A 56 -5.46 -3.08 -0.24
N SER A 57 -5.51 -2.83 -1.55
CA SER A 57 -6.74 -2.46 -2.24
C SER A 57 -7.74 -3.62 -2.32
N ASP A 58 -7.28 -4.81 -2.69
CA ASP A 58 -8.09 -6.03 -2.78
C ASP A 58 -8.64 -6.43 -1.40
N ALA A 59 -7.89 -6.15 -0.32
CA ALA A 59 -8.32 -6.34 1.06
C ALA A 59 -9.23 -5.22 1.61
N GLY A 60 -9.49 -4.15 0.84
CA GLY A 60 -10.29 -3.00 1.25
C GLY A 60 -9.66 -2.15 2.36
N LEU A 61 -8.33 -2.17 2.49
CA LEU A 61 -7.58 -1.43 3.52
C LEU A 61 -7.07 -0.07 2.99
N LEU A 62 -6.92 0.05 1.68
CA LEU A 62 -6.43 1.25 0.98
C LEU A 62 -7.53 1.83 0.08
N SER A 63 -7.67 3.15 0.08
CA SER A 63 -8.44 3.92 -0.90
C SER A 63 -7.50 4.91 -1.57
N TYR A 64 -7.68 5.13 -2.86
CA TYR A 64 -6.93 6.12 -3.65
C TYR A 64 -7.78 6.61 -4.82
N GLU A 65 -7.46 7.79 -5.34
CA GLU A 65 -8.16 8.33 -6.51
C GLU A 65 -7.67 7.68 -7.80
N ALA A 66 -6.35 7.57 -7.98
CA ALA A 66 -5.78 7.00 -9.19
C ALA A 66 -4.48 6.23 -8.92
N LEU A 67 -4.27 5.16 -9.70
CA LEU A 67 -2.97 4.52 -9.90
C LEU A 67 -2.54 4.79 -11.33
N VAL A 68 -1.46 5.56 -11.51
CA VAL A 68 -0.91 5.93 -12.81
C VAL A 68 0.39 5.19 -13.03
N VAL A 69 0.52 4.48 -14.16
CA VAL A 69 1.77 3.82 -14.57
C VAL A 69 2.37 4.59 -15.74
N GLY A 70 3.41 5.37 -15.46
CA GLY A 70 4.05 6.26 -16.43
C GLY A 70 5.52 5.92 -16.70
N PRO A 71 6.19 6.69 -17.57
CA PRO A 71 7.61 6.48 -17.91
C PRO A 71 8.55 6.65 -16.70
N THR A 72 8.13 7.38 -15.67
CA THR A 72 8.87 7.58 -14.41
C THR A 72 8.54 6.52 -13.36
N GLY A 73 7.73 5.51 -13.69
CA GLY A 73 7.26 4.48 -12.76
C GLY A 73 5.82 4.72 -12.26
N PRO A 74 5.32 3.84 -11.37
CA PRO A 74 3.97 3.92 -10.85
C PRO A 74 3.83 4.99 -9.76
N VAL A 75 2.68 5.65 -9.72
CA VAL A 75 2.29 6.62 -8.70
C VAL A 75 0.86 6.35 -8.27
N VAL A 76 0.61 6.31 -6.97
CA VAL A 76 -0.75 6.31 -6.40
C VAL A 76 -1.05 7.71 -5.90
N ILE A 77 -2.13 8.30 -6.42
CA ILE A 77 -2.54 9.67 -6.14
C ILE A 77 -3.66 9.63 -5.08
N ASP A 78 -3.56 10.55 -4.12
CA ASP A 78 -4.57 10.77 -3.08
C ASP A 78 -4.96 9.51 -2.30
N ALA A 79 -3.93 8.77 -1.89
CA ALA A 79 -4.09 7.57 -1.08
C ALA A 79 -4.38 7.88 0.39
N ALA A 80 -5.25 7.08 1.00
CA ALA A 80 -5.52 7.05 2.43
C ALA A 80 -5.94 5.66 2.90
N LEU A 81 -5.74 5.37 4.18
CA LEU A 81 -6.30 4.17 4.80
C LEU A 81 -7.83 4.29 4.91
N THR A 82 -8.54 3.23 4.56
CA THR A 82 -9.98 3.11 4.82
C THR A 82 -10.25 3.04 6.33
N ALA A 83 -11.51 3.15 6.76
CA ALA A 83 -11.85 2.93 8.16
C ALA A 83 -11.38 1.56 8.67
N ARG A 84 -11.65 0.50 7.88
CA ARG A 84 -11.14 -0.86 8.12
C ARG A 84 -9.61 -0.91 8.13
N GLY A 85 -8.96 -0.25 7.18
CA GLY A 85 -7.49 -0.14 7.13
C GLY A 85 -6.93 0.43 8.43
N ARG A 86 -7.49 1.53 8.92
CA ARG A 86 -7.08 2.15 10.20
C ARG A 86 -7.39 1.27 11.41
N GLU A 87 -8.41 0.43 11.38
CA GLU A 87 -8.74 -0.49 12.48
C GLU A 87 -7.79 -1.68 12.52
N VAL A 88 -7.54 -2.32 11.37
CA VAL A 88 -6.65 -3.49 11.25
C VAL A 88 -5.20 -3.11 11.51
N LEU A 89 -4.78 -1.91 11.13
CA LEU A 89 -3.39 -1.44 11.20
C LEU A 89 -3.12 -0.55 12.43
N ARG A 90 -4.04 -0.50 13.41
CA ARG A 90 -3.77 0.01 14.76
C ARG A 90 -2.88 -0.99 15.50
N ALA A 91 -1.57 -0.91 15.27
CA ALA A 91 -0.53 -1.52 16.08
C ALA A 91 0.43 -0.44 16.59
#